data_AF-A0A353LKF1-F1
#
_entry.id   AF-A0A353LKF1-F1
#
_cell.length_a   1.000
_cell.length_b   1.000
_cell.length_c   1.000
_cell.angle_alpha   90.00
_cell.angle_beta   90.00
_cell.angle_gamma   90.00
#
_symmetry.space_group_name_H-M   'P 1'
#
loop_
_entity.id
_entity.type
_entity.pdbx_description
1 polymer ?
#
loop_
_entity_poly.entity_id
_entity_poly.type
_entity_poly.pdbx_seq_one_letter_code
_entity_poly.pdbx_strand_id
1 'polypeptide(L)'
;MKTRIKKDLSFILIGFCCAGSVACGQPQKKQSEKTENRVMDTSQHPNNEARKLAEGLKRKGISDKRVLAAIGNVPRHLFIDERLAEYAYLDRPLPIEKGQTISQPYTVAFQTELLQLKPGEKVLEIGTGSGYQAAVLCEMGADVYSIERYQELHLQAKETLNKLGYYPRL
;
A
#
# COMPACT_ATOMS: atom_id res chain seq x y z
N MET A 1 19.22 -20.00 -38.31
CA MET A 1 18.27 -19.09 -37.63
C MET A 1 17.96 -19.68 -36.26
N LYS A 2 18.72 -19.33 -35.22
CA LYS A 2 18.48 -19.82 -33.84
C LYS A 2 17.70 -18.73 -33.09
N THR A 3 16.46 -19.04 -32.75
CA THR A 3 15.55 -18.16 -32.01
C THR A 3 16.12 -17.86 -30.63
N ARG A 4 16.37 -16.57 -30.37
CA ARG A 4 16.74 -16.01 -29.07
C ARG A 4 15.54 -16.19 -28.14
N ILE A 5 15.66 -17.09 -27.17
CA ILE A 5 14.72 -17.17 -26.05
C ILE A 5 14.89 -15.87 -25.25
N LYS A 6 13.87 -15.01 -25.26
CA LYS A 6 13.82 -13.83 -24.40
C LYS A 6 13.70 -14.31 -22.95
N LYS A 7 14.82 -14.34 -22.23
CA LYS A 7 14.83 -14.15 -20.78
C LYS A 7 14.43 -12.68 -20.60
N ASP A 8 13.35 -12.39 -19.86
CA ASP A 8 13.07 -11.10 -19.19
C ASP A 8 11.63 -11.14 -18.64
N LEU A 9 11.39 -12.01 -17.66
CA LEU A 9 10.14 -12.01 -16.88
C LEU A 9 10.51 -12.11 -15.40
N SER A 10 11.07 -11.03 -14.88
CA SER A 10 11.38 -10.89 -13.46
C SER A 10 10.09 -10.56 -12.72
N PHE A 11 9.41 -11.57 -12.18
CA PHE A 11 8.41 -11.36 -11.14
C PHE A 11 9.13 -11.23 -9.81
N ILE A 12 9.09 -10.05 -9.18
CA ILE A 12 9.62 -9.86 -7.83
C ILE A 12 8.46 -10.05 -6.85
N LEU A 13 8.63 -11.03 -5.94
CA LEU A 13 7.62 -11.45 -4.99
C LEU A 13 7.84 -10.79 -3.63
N ILE A 14 6.83 -10.09 -3.12
CA ILE A 14 6.80 -9.60 -1.74
C ILE A 14 5.79 -10.45 -0.99
N GLY A 15 6.24 -11.26 -0.02
CA GLY A 15 5.36 -11.99 0.88
C GLY A 15 5.61 -11.55 2.32
N PHE A 16 4.55 -11.16 3.03
CA PHE A 16 4.62 -10.93 4.47
C PHE A 16 3.66 -11.88 5.20
N CYS A 17 4.19 -12.55 6.22
CA CYS A 17 3.49 -13.50 7.06
C CYS A 17 3.18 -12.83 8.41
N CYS A 18 1.90 -12.63 8.73
CA CYS A 18 1.45 -12.26 10.07
C CYS A 18 0.66 -13.43 10.66
N ALA A 19 1.19 -14.02 11.74
CA ALA A 19 0.52 -15.02 12.56
C ALA A 19 -0.35 -14.33 13.63
N GLY A 20 -1.62 -14.73 13.76
CA GLY A 20 -2.52 -14.21 14.80
C GLY A 20 -3.93 -14.76 14.76
N SER A 21 -4.36 -15.33 15.90
CA SER A 21 -5.50 -16.23 16.14
C SER A 21 -6.92 -15.69 15.92
N VAL A 22 -7.82 -16.63 15.58
CA VAL A 22 -9.25 -16.46 15.25
C VAL A 22 -10.12 -16.25 16.50
N ALA A 23 -11.04 -15.29 16.45
CA ALA A 23 -12.28 -15.28 17.25
C ALA A 23 -13.46 -14.79 16.38
N CYS A 24 -14.55 -15.55 16.43
CA CYS A 24 -15.74 -15.43 15.57
C CYS A 24 -16.81 -14.50 16.19
N GLY A 25 -17.50 -13.70 15.36
CA GLY A 25 -18.66 -12.88 15.76
C GLY A 25 -19.51 -12.48 14.55
N GLN A 26 -20.83 -12.64 14.66
CA GLN A 26 -21.87 -12.65 13.62
C GLN A 26 -22.38 -11.24 13.15
N PRO A 27 -23.20 -11.16 12.06
CA PRO A 27 -23.32 -9.98 11.18
C PRO A 27 -24.54 -9.08 11.44
N GLN A 28 -24.48 -7.81 11.02
CA GLN A 28 -25.65 -6.91 10.88
C GLN A 28 -25.62 -6.05 9.59
N LYS A 29 -26.82 -5.61 9.18
CA LYS A 29 -27.31 -5.28 7.82
C LYS A 29 -26.94 -3.87 7.28
N LYS A 30 -26.87 -3.81 5.95
CA LYS A 30 -26.73 -2.63 5.05
C LYS A 30 -27.87 -1.60 5.17
N GLN A 31 -27.52 -0.33 4.98
CA GLN A 31 -28.31 0.63 4.18
C GLN A 31 -27.38 1.49 3.32
N SER A 32 -27.77 1.66 2.06
CA SER A 32 -27.04 2.34 0.99
C SER A 32 -27.35 3.82 0.98
N GLU A 33 -26.32 4.67 0.93
CA GLU A 33 -26.46 6.10 0.67
C GLU A 33 -25.57 6.51 -0.52
N LYS A 34 -26.14 7.35 -1.38
CA LYS A 34 -25.70 7.66 -2.74
C LYS A 34 -24.37 8.44 -2.72
N THR A 35 -23.35 7.92 -3.41
CA THR A 35 -22.06 8.60 -3.55
C THR A 35 -22.06 9.49 -4.79
N GLU A 36 -22.15 10.81 -4.58
CA GLU A 36 -21.68 11.79 -5.56
C GLU A 36 -20.17 11.63 -5.72
N ASN A 37 -19.71 11.31 -6.93
CA ASN A 37 -18.30 11.20 -7.27
C ASN A 37 -17.66 12.60 -7.29
N ARG A 38 -17.23 13.07 -6.12
CA ARG A 38 -16.22 14.13 -6.02
C ARG A 38 -14.86 13.46 -6.15
N VAL A 39 -14.23 13.58 -7.32
CA VAL A 39 -12.81 13.28 -7.49
C VAL A 39 -12.05 14.13 -6.48
N MET A 40 -11.46 13.50 -5.46
CA MET A 40 -10.58 14.21 -4.54
C MET A 40 -9.30 14.53 -5.30
N ASP A 41 -9.16 15.79 -5.66
CA ASP A 41 -7.92 16.35 -6.18
C ASP A 41 -6.82 16.23 -5.10
N THR A 42 -6.01 15.19 -5.20
CA THR A 42 -4.88 14.92 -4.31
C THR A 42 -3.78 15.99 -4.41
N SER A 43 -3.88 16.94 -5.34
CA SER A 43 -2.89 18.01 -5.51
C SER A 43 -3.01 19.15 -4.50
N GLN A 44 -4.11 19.27 -3.74
CA GLN A 44 -4.39 20.46 -2.93
C GLN A 44 -4.19 20.32 -1.41
N HIS A 45 -3.85 19.15 -0.89
CA HIS A 45 -3.48 18.99 0.53
C HIS A 45 -2.05 18.48 0.64
N PRO A 46 -1.06 19.36 0.84
CA PRO A 46 0.31 18.91 1.10
C PRO A 46 0.29 18.03 2.35
N ASN A 47 0.56 16.74 2.17
CA ASN A 47 0.62 15.78 3.26
C ASN A 47 1.91 15.98 4.06
N ASN A 48 1.92 17.04 4.87
CA ASN A 48 3.08 17.46 5.64
C ASN A 48 3.55 16.35 6.59
N GLU A 49 2.65 15.55 7.13
CA GLU A 49 2.99 14.43 8.01
C GLU A 49 3.64 13.26 7.27
N ALA A 50 3.17 12.92 6.07
CA ALA A 50 3.87 11.92 5.23
C ALA A 50 5.29 12.36 4.85
N ARG A 51 5.48 13.65 4.54
CA ARG A 51 6.81 14.21 4.24
C ARG A 51 7.72 14.18 5.47
N LYS A 52 7.22 14.54 6.65
CA LYS A 52 7.96 14.42 7.92
C LYS A 52 8.34 12.98 8.22
N LEU A 53 7.43 12.04 7.99
CA LEU A 53 7.69 10.60 8.10
C LEU A 53 8.84 10.19 7.17
N ALA A 54 8.75 10.54 5.87
CA ALA A 54 9.80 10.24 4.90
C ALA A 54 11.17 10.80 5.33
N GLU A 55 11.25 12.04 5.80
CA GLU A 55 12.49 12.62 6.35
C GLU A 55 12.99 11.85 7.59
N GLY A 56 12.08 11.33 8.42
CA GLY A 56 12.42 10.42 9.51
C GLY A 56 13.03 9.11 9.02
N LEU A 57 12.46 8.50 7.98
CA LEU A 57 12.96 7.26 7.39
C LEU A 57 14.34 7.45 6.73
N LYS A 58 14.56 8.61 6.10
CA LYS A 58 15.87 9.00 5.57
C LYS A 58 16.94 9.02 6.65
N ARG A 59 16.65 9.60 7.82
CA ARG A 59 17.56 9.58 8.98
C ARG A 59 17.82 8.17 9.53
N LYS A 60 16.90 7.22 9.30
CA LYS A 60 17.04 5.81 9.67
C LYS A 60 17.76 4.95 8.61
N GLY A 61 18.23 5.55 7.51
CA GLY A 61 19.08 4.89 6.52
C GLY A 61 18.40 4.51 5.21
N ILE A 62 17.12 4.86 4.99
CA ILE A 62 16.51 4.74 3.66
C ILE A 62 17.13 5.80 2.75
N SER A 63 17.76 5.36 1.66
CA SER A 63 18.58 6.21 0.79
C SER A 63 17.94 6.51 -0.55
N ASP A 64 17.05 5.65 -1.04
CA ASP A 64 16.37 5.81 -2.31
C ASP A 64 15.38 6.99 -2.26
N LYS A 65 15.74 8.06 -2.98
CA LYS A 65 14.96 9.28 -3.08
C LYS A 65 13.58 9.05 -3.70
N ARG A 66 13.42 8.08 -4.62
CA ARG A 66 12.13 7.75 -5.22
C ARG A 66 11.22 7.09 -4.21
N VAL A 67 11.75 6.17 -3.39
CA VAL A 67 11.00 5.54 -2.30
C VAL A 67 10.54 6.57 -1.28
N LEU A 68 11.44 7.47 -0.86
CA LEU A 68 11.11 8.55 0.07
C LEU A 68 10.05 9.50 -0.49
N ALA A 69 10.14 9.84 -1.79
CA ALA A 69 9.13 10.65 -2.47
C ALA A 69 7.77 9.94 -2.50
N ALA A 70 7.74 8.64 -2.85
CA ALA A 70 6.51 7.86 -2.87
C ALA A 70 5.83 7.80 -1.49
N ILE A 71 6.60 7.53 -0.42
CA ILE A 71 6.08 7.56 0.95
C ILE A 71 5.57 8.95 1.34
N GLY A 72 6.26 10.01 0.91
CA GLY A 72 5.86 11.39 1.16
C GLY A 72 4.59 11.84 0.42
N ASN A 73 4.20 11.13 -0.65
CA ASN A 73 3.02 11.42 -1.45
C ASN A 73 1.81 10.58 -1.03
N VAL A 74 2.00 9.29 -0.72
CA VAL A 74 0.89 8.38 -0.41
C VAL A 74 0.28 8.70 0.97
N PRO A 75 -1.03 9.05 1.06
CA PRO A 75 -1.68 9.42 2.30
C PRO A 75 -1.99 8.22 3.20
N ARG A 76 -0.99 7.77 3.97
CA ARG A 76 -1.06 6.58 4.83
C ARG A 76 -2.29 6.51 5.75
N HIS A 77 -2.76 7.64 6.27
CA HIS A 77 -3.95 7.72 7.12
C HIS A 77 -5.25 7.25 6.44
N LEU A 78 -5.32 7.24 5.10
CA LEU A 78 -6.49 6.76 4.37
C LEU A 78 -6.53 5.23 4.22
N PHE A 79 -5.47 4.54 4.65
CA PHE A 79 -5.34 3.09 4.62
C PHE A 79 -5.55 2.44 6.00
N ILE A 80 -6.11 3.17 6.94
CA ILE A 80 -6.41 2.70 8.30
C ILE A 80 -7.76 3.25 8.77
N ASP A 81 -8.26 2.71 9.88
CA ASP A 81 -9.43 3.24 10.57
C ASP A 81 -9.19 4.70 11.01
N GLU A 82 -10.19 5.56 10.81
CA GLU A 82 -10.11 7.00 11.13
C GLU A 82 -9.76 7.26 12.60
N ARG A 83 -10.17 6.37 13.52
CA ARG A 83 -9.82 6.46 14.95
C ARG A 83 -8.33 6.32 15.22
N LEU A 84 -7.57 5.80 14.26
CA LEU A 84 -6.13 5.61 14.33
C LEU A 84 -5.36 6.65 13.50
N ALA A 85 -6.03 7.61 12.87
CA ALA A 85 -5.42 8.58 11.95
C ALA A 85 -4.29 9.39 12.60
N GLU A 86 -4.40 9.73 13.89
CA GLU A 86 -3.34 10.44 14.63
C GLU A 86 -2.03 9.64 14.72
N TYR A 87 -2.10 8.31 14.62
CA TYR A 87 -0.94 7.43 14.69
C TYR A 87 -0.41 7.03 13.31
N ALA A 88 -1.08 7.43 12.22
CA ALA A 88 -0.79 6.96 10.87
C ALA A 88 0.67 7.16 10.45
N TYR A 89 1.29 8.24 10.94
CA TYR A 89 2.65 8.65 10.57
C TYR A 89 3.69 8.37 11.64
N LEU A 90 3.33 7.62 12.68
CA LEU A 90 4.31 7.01 13.55
C LEU A 90 4.95 5.82 12.83
N ASP A 91 6.26 5.67 12.99
CA ASP A 91 6.98 4.56 12.39
C ASP A 91 6.76 3.25 13.18
N ARG A 92 5.53 2.72 13.13
CA ARG A 92 5.07 1.49 13.78
C ARG A 92 3.97 0.81 12.96
N PRO A 93 3.75 -0.51 13.12
CA PRO A 93 2.57 -1.15 12.56
C PRO A 93 1.31 -0.69 13.28
N LEU A 94 0.17 -0.70 12.57
CA LEU A 94 -1.15 -0.41 13.15
C LEU A 94 -2.12 -1.54 12.80
N PRO A 95 -3.09 -1.86 13.66
CA PRO A 95 -4.09 -2.86 13.36
C PRO A 95 -5.01 -2.39 12.22
N ILE A 96 -5.43 -3.35 11.41
CA ILE A 96 -6.49 -3.21 10.42
C ILE A 96 -7.50 -4.35 10.62
N GLU A 97 -8.51 -4.44 9.76
CA GLU A 97 -9.55 -5.46 9.83
C GLU A 97 -8.99 -6.89 9.73
N LYS A 98 -9.80 -7.87 10.16
CA LYS A 98 -9.45 -9.30 10.13
C LYS A 98 -8.20 -9.66 10.94
N GLY A 99 -7.88 -8.88 11.97
CA GLY A 99 -6.71 -9.10 12.83
C GLY A 99 -5.39 -8.94 12.09
N GLN A 100 -5.39 -8.26 10.95
CA GLN A 100 -4.18 -7.97 10.18
C GLN A 100 -3.59 -6.63 10.64
N THR A 101 -2.43 -6.26 10.08
CA THR A 101 -1.75 -5.01 10.38
C THR A 101 -1.27 -4.32 9.11
N ILE A 102 -1.38 -3.00 9.05
CA ILE A 102 -0.60 -2.21 8.09
C ILE A 102 0.86 -2.19 8.56
N SER A 103 1.78 -2.57 7.67
CA SER A 103 3.21 -2.67 7.97
C SER A 103 3.82 -1.34 8.42
N GLN A 104 4.83 -1.40 9.30
CA GLN A 104 5.63 -0.24 9.70
C GLN A 104 6.17 0.52 8.47
N PRO A 105 6.13 1.86 8.43
CA PRO A 105 6.66 2.65 7.32
C PRO A 105 8.11 2.34 6.94
N TYR A 106 9.01 2.15 7.91
CA TYR A 106 10.39 1.75 7.64
C TYR A 106 10.46 0.41 6.90
N THR A 107 9.66 -0.58 7.30
CA THR A 107 9.61 -1.89 6.62
C THR A 107 9.16 -1.74 5.18
N VAL A 108 8.10 -0.97 4.92
CA VAL A 108 7.61 -0.66 3.57
C VAL A 108 8.71 0.00 2.72
N ALA A 109 9.38 1.01 3.28
CA ALA A 109 10.45 1.73 2.60
C ALA A 109 11.64 0.82 2.28
N PHE A 110 12.10 0.06 3.26
CA PHE A 110 13.24 -0.84 3.14
C PHE A 110 12.97 -1.94 2.11
N GLN A 111 11.81 -2.59 2.17
CA GLN A 111 11.41 -3.59 1.18
C GLN A 111 11.37 -2.98 -0.22
N THR A 112 10.77 -1.79 -0.37
CA THR A 112 10.66 -1.12 -1.68
C THR A 112 12.03 -0.73 -2.23
N GLU A 113 12.97 -0.25 -1.39
CA GLU A 113 14.34 0.07 -1.78
C GLU A 113 15.11 -1.17 -2.28
N LEU A 114 14.93 -2.32 -1.62
CA LEU A 114 15.57 -3.57 -2.02
C LEU A 114 15.09 -4.09 -3.39
N LEU A 115 13.88 -3.73 -3.83
CA LEU A 115 13.39 -4.11 -5.16
C LEU A 115 14.19 -3.44 -6.28
N GLN A 116 14.82 -2.28 -6.01
CA GLN A 116 15.49 -1.45 -7.02
C GLN A 116 14.59 -1.16 -8.22
N LEU A 117 13.29 -0.99 -7.95
CA LEU A 117 12.21 -0.99 -8.91
C LEU A 117 12.34 0.13 -9.93
N LYS A 118 12.24 -0.19 -11.22
CA LYS A 118 12.17 0.78 -12.31
C LYS A 118 10.72 0.98 -12.75
N PRO A 119 10.35 2.19 -13.21
CA PRO A 119 9.01 2.43 -13.73
C PRO A 119 8.69 1.47 -14.89
N GLY A 120 7.46 0.94 -14.91
CA GLY A 120 6.98 -0.03 -15.90
C GLY A 120 7.30 -1.50 -15.58
N GLU A 121 8.09 -1.79 -14.54
CA GLU A 121 8.32 -3.17 -14.10
C GLU A 121 7.07 -3.76 -13.43
N LYS A 122 6.91 -5.08 -13.57
CA LYS A 122 5.80 -5.82 -12.98
C LYS A 122 6.16 -6.31 -11.59
N VAL A 123 5.27 -6.07 -10.63
CA VAL A 123 5.47 -6.50 -9.24
C VAL A 123 4.28 -7.37 -8.81
N LEU A 124 4.56 -8.47 -8.12
CA LEU A 124 3.54 -9.27 -7.45
C LEU A 124 3.67 -9.08 -5.94
N GLU A 125 2.68 -8.43 -5.34
CA GLU A 125 2.50 -8.30 -3.91
C GLU A 125 1.59 -9.44 -3.40
N ILE A 126 2.04 -10.17 -2.39
CA ILE A 126 1.22 -11.14 -1.65
C ILE A 126 0.83 -10.54 -0.31
N GLY A 127 -0.48 -10.38 -0.11
CA GLY A 127 -1.08 -9.77 1.07
C GLY A 127 -1.32 -8.29 0.84
N THR A 128 -2.35 -7.93 0.06
CA THR A 128 -2.75 -6.53 -0.14
C THR A 128 -3.00 -5.83 1.18
N GLY A 129 -3.62 -6.51 2.16
CA GLY A 129 -3.94 -5.92 3.46
C GLY A 129 -4.79 -4.65 3.29
N SER A 130 -4.29 -3.52 3.78
CA SER A 130 -4.96 -2.23 3.57
C SER A 130 -4.74 -1.62 2.18
N GLY A 131 -3.74 -2.08 1.42
CA GLY A 131 -3.35 -1.53 0.12
C GLY A 131 -2.27 -0.46 0.16
N TYR A 132 -1.72 -0.11 1.34
CA TYR A 132 -0.71 0.96 1.43
C TYR A 132 0.59 0.65 0.67
N GLN A 133 1.11 -0.58 0.77
CA GLN A 133 2.31 -0.98 0.04
C GLN A 133 2.04 -1.04 -1.47
N ALA A 134 0.88 -1.56 -1.90
CA ALA A 134 0.42 -1.47 -3.28
C ALA A 134 0.43 -0.03 -3.81
N ALA A 135 -0.11 0.92 -3.05
CA ALA A 135 -0.11 2.34 -3.41
C ALA A 135 1.30 2.90 -3.57
N VAL A 136 2.22 2.59 -2.65
CA VAL A 136 3.63 2.98 -2.75
C VAL A 136 4.30 2.40 -4.00
N LEU A 137 4.02 1.15 -4.35
CA LEU A 137 4.53 0.52 -5.57
C LEU A 137 3.96 1.16 -6.84
N CYS A 138 2.66 1.49 -6.85
CA CYS A 138 2.04 2.23 -7.95
C CYS A 138 2.65 3.64 -8.10
N GLU A 139 2.85 4.35 -7.00
CA GLU A 139 3.50 5.67 -6.96
C GLU A 139 4.95 5.60 -7.47
N MET A 140 5.65 4.48 -7.25
CA MET A 140 6.97 4.21 -7.82
C MET A 140 6.95 3.92 -9.33
N GLY A 141 5.77 3.80 -9.93
CA GLY A 141 5.54 3.56 -11.36
C GLY A 141 5.48 2.09 -11.76
N ALA A 142 5.29 1.15 -10.83
CA ALA A 142 5.15 -0.27 -11.16
C ALA A 142 3.79 -0.63 -11.76
N ASP A 143 3.78 -1.68 -12.58
CA ASP A 143 2.58 -2.44 -12.94
C ASP A 143 2.33 -3.50 -11.85
N VAL A 144 1.51 -3.13 -10.86
CA VAL A 144 1.32 -3.90 -9.64
C VAL A 144 0.19 -4.93 -9.80
N TYR A 145 0.49 -6.17 -9.44
CA TYR A 145 -0.45 -7.25 -9.19
C TYR A 145 -0.44 -7.51 -7.69
N SER A 146 -1.59 -7.55 -7.04
CA SER A 146 -1.67 -7.72 -5.60
C SER A 146 -2.75 -8.74 -5.25
N ILE A 147 -2.43 -9.69 -4.37
CA ILE A 147 -3.35 -10.75 -3.97
C ILE A 147 -3.69 -10.66 -2.50
N GLU A 148 -4.97 -10.85 -2.17
CA GLU A 148 -5.47 -10.87 -0.79
C GLU A 148 -6.45 -12.02 -0.62
N ARG A 149 -6.33 -12.73 0.50
CA ARG A 149 -7.15 -13.90 0.81
C ARG A 149 -8.45 -13.55 1.51
N TYR A 150 -8.50 -12.42 2.23
CA TYR A 150 -9.70 -11.95 2.90
C TYR A 150 -10.49 -11.04 1.96
N GLN A 151 -11.68 -11.48 1.56
CA GLN A 151 -12.52 -10.76 0.61
C GLN A 151 -12.85 -9.33 1.07
N GLU A 152 -13.12 -9.11 2.36
CA GLU A 152 -13.42 -7.76 2.84
C GLU A 152 -12.22 -6.82 2.73
N LEU A 153 -11.00 -7.28 3.08
CA LEU A 153 -9.79 -6.49 2.93
C LEU A 153 -9.49 -6.18 1.46
N HIS A 154 -9.65 -7.18 0.57
CA HIS A 154 -9.52 -6.99 -0.87
C HIS A 154 -10.43 -5.88 -1.38
N LEU A 155 -11.72 -5.89 -1.00
CA LEU A 155 -12.69 -4.90 -1.45
C LEU A 155 -12.39 -3.51 -0.89
N GLN A 156 -12.05 -3.42 0.40
CA GLN A 156 -11.69 -2.15 1.05
C GLN A 156 -10.43 -1.54 0.43
N ALA A 157 -9.36 -2.33 0.26
CA ALA A 157 -8.13 -1.89 -0.38
C ALA A 157 -8.41 -1.39 -1.80
N LYS A 158 -9.17 -2.14 -2.60
CA LYS A 158 -9.57 -1.77 -3.97
C LYS A 158 -10.31 -0.43 -4.00
N GLU A 159 -11.23 -0.21 -3.07
CA GLU A 159 -11.97 1.04 -2.98
C GLU A 159 -11.05 2.21 -2.63
N THR A 160 -10.23 2.08 -1.60
CA THR A 160 -9.28 3.12 -1.17
C THR A 160 -8.26 3.45 -2.27
N LEU A 161 -7.68 2.43 -2.90
CA LEU A 161 -6.71 2.59 -3.99
C LEU A 161 -7.32 3.35 -5.18
N ASN A 162 -8.51 2.94 -5.62
CA ASN A 162 -9.20 3.59 -6.74
C ASN A 162 -9.57 5.04 -6.43
N LYS A 163 -10.00 5.35 -5.19
CA LYS A 163 -10.29 6.73 -4.75
C LYS A 163 -9.05 7.63 -4.83
N LEU A 164 -7.86 7.05 -4.65
CA LEU A 164 -6.57 7.74 -4.72
C LEU A 164 -5.94 7.73 -6.12
N GLY A 165 -6.60 7.11 -7.11
CA GLY A 165 -6.09 7.02 -8.48
C GLY A 165 -5.04 5.93 -8.69
N TYR A 166 -4.88 5.00 -7.75
CA TYR A 166 -4.02 3.83 -7.90
C TYR A 166 -4.85 2.63 -8.37
N TYR A 167 -4.42 1.97 -9.44
CA TYR A 167 -5.16 0.89 -10.08
C TYR A 167 -4.34 -0.40 -10.21
N PRO A 168 -3.88 -1.01 -9.09
CA PRO A 168 -3.25 -2.33 -9.15
C PRO A 168 -4.26 -3.39 -9.60
N ARG A 169 -3.74 -4.49 -10.15
CA ARG A 169 -4.54 -5.66 -10.51
C ARG A 169 -4.77 -6.53 -9.27
N LEU A 170 -5.93 -6.33 -8.66
CA LEU A 170 -6.46 -7.06 -7.51
C LEU A 170 -7.38 -8.20 -7.96
#